data_AF-A0A9D7EBX3-F1
#
_entry.id   AF-A0A9D7EBX3-F1
#
_cell.length_a   1.000
_cell.length_b   1.000
_cell.length_c   1.000
_cell.angle_alpha   90.00
_cell.angle_beta   90.00
_cell.angle_gamma   90.00
#
_symmetry.space_group_name_H-M   'P 1'
#
loop_
_entity.id
_entity.type
_entity.pdbx_description
1 polymer ?
#
loop_
_entity_poly.entity_id
_entity_poly.type
_entity_poly.pdbx_seq_one_letter_code
_entity_poly.pdbx_strand_id
1 'polypeptide(L)'
;MKPVPQTAAEWVEEIALAYEDAREAQPFMPLVGVLPRDRKLFHLAPHVAIKFRALPESRRQAAVEAALCTYVASEGKGLRDDPRVAFALCYLASHFGLNLVSQNTVDEVMDQIAAGGVKATSSRKRGSRSGLRRPAPANTNRRR
;
A
#
# COMPACT_ATOMS: atom_id res chain seq x y z
N MET A 1 -7.00 -3.69 -21.29
CA MET A 1 -5.74 -4.25 -20.76
C MET A 1 -4.77 -3.08 -20.57
N LYS A 2 -4.16 -2.93 -19.40
CA LYS A 2 -3.09 -1.93 -19.19
C LYS A 2 -1.76 -2.48 -19.72
N PRO A 3 -0.99 -1.70 -20.51
CA PRO A 3 0.35 -2.12 -20.95
C PRO A 3 1.26 -2.33 -19.73
N VAL A 4 2.25 -3.23 -19.86
CA VAL A 4 3.25 -3.44 -18.81
C VAL A 4 4.16 -2.22 -18.76
N PRO A 5 4.37 -1.59 -17.59
CA PRO A 5 5.32 -0.48 -17.44
C PRO A 5 6.73 -0.88 -17.90
N GLN A 6 7.42 0.05 -18.57
CA GLN A 6 8.76 -0.18 -19.14
C GLN A 6 9.86 0.42 -18.28
N THR A 7 9.52 1.36 -17.40
CA THR A 7 10.48 2.03 -16.51
C THR A 7 10.11 1.85 -15.04
N ALA A 8 11.09 1.97 -14.16
CA ALA A 8 10.85 1.85 -12.73
C ALA A 8 9.92 2.95 -12.19
N ALA A 9 9.97 4.16 -12.75
CA ALA A 9 9.06 5.24 -12.39
C ALA A 9 7.59 4.92 -12.76
N GLU A 10 7.35 4.40 -13.96
CA GLU A 10 6.00 3.98 -14.38
C GLU A 10 5.49 2.82 -13.52
N TRP A 11 6.37 1.91 -13.10
CA TRP A 11 6.02 0.85 -12.14
C TRP A 11 5.59 1.39 -10.79
N VAL A 12 6.32 2.37 -10.24
CA VAL A 12 5.96 3.02 -8.97
C VAL A 12 4.59 3.68 -9.06
N GLU A 13 4.30 4.37 -10.16
CA GLU A 13 2.98 4.97 -10.41
C GLU A 13 1.89 3.91 -10.52
N GLU A 14 2.13 2.83 -11.26
CA GLU A 14 1.14 1.75 -11.39
C GLU A 14 0.89 1.05 -10.05
N ILE A 15 1.93 0.80 -9.26
CA ILE A 15 1.82 0.20 -7.92
C ILE A 15 0.99 1.08 -7.00
N ALA A 16 1.14 2.40 -7.06
CA ALA A 16 0.31 3.32 -6.29
C ALA A 16 -1.17 3.20 -6.68
N LEU A 17 -1.47 3.15 -7.98
CA LEU A 17 -2.85 2.95 -8.48
C LEU A 17 -3.41 1.57 -8.09
N ALA A 18 -2.58 0.52 -8.18
CA ALA A 18 -2.97 -0.84 -7.79
C ALA A 18 -3.23 -0.94 -6.28
N TYR A 19 -2.47 -0.22 -5.46
CA TYR A 19 -2.68 -0.15 -4.01
C TYR A 19 -4.02 0.51 -3.68
N GLU A 20 -4.36 1.62 -4.34
CA GLU A 20 -5.67 2.26 -4.15
C GLU A 20 -6.82 1.36 -4.63
N ASP A 21 -6.67 0.66 -5.76
CA ASP A 21 -7.66 -0.34 -6.23
C ASP A 21 -7.90 -1.44 -5.18
N ALA A 22 -6.83 -1.92 -4.54
CA ALA A 22 -6.93 -2.89 -3.45
C ALA A 22 -7.61 -2.29 -2.21
N ARG A 23 -7.37 -1.01 -1.90
CA ARG A 23 -8.01 -0.31 -0.77
C ARG A 23 -9.51 -0.12 -1.00
N GLU A 24 -9.94 0.12 -2.23
CA GLU A 24 -11.37 0.20 -2.58
C GLU A 24 -12.12 -1.11 -2.31
N ALA A 25 -11.41 -2.26 -2.34
CA ALA A 25 -11.98 -3.57 -2.02
C ALA A 25 -12.09 -3.83 -0.49
N GLN A 26 -11.47 -3.00 0.35
CA GLN A 26 -11.43 -3.18 1.81
C GLN A 26 -12.81 -3.29 2.48
N PRO A 27 -13.86 -2.54 2.08
CA PRO A 27 -15.20 -2.69 2.65
C PRO A 27 -15.81 -4.09 2.46
N PHE A 28 -15.33 -4.85 1.47
CA PHE A 28 -15.84 -6.19 1.15
C PHE A 28 -15.02 -7.32 1.79
N MET A 29 -13.84 -7.03 2.36
CA MET A 29 -13.00 -8.03 3.06
C MET A 29 -13.75 -8.81 4.16
N PRO A 30 -14.63 -8.20 4.99
CA PRO A 30 -15.40 -8.95 5.99
C PRO A 30 -16.28 -10.06 5.40
N LEU A 31 -16.80 -9.87 4.18
CA LEU A 31 -17.68 -10.86 3.52
C LEU A 31 -16.96 -12.17 3.22
N VAL A 32 -15.63 -12.14 3.11
CA VAL A 32 -14.78 -13.30 2.88
C VAL A 32 -14.03 -13.72 4.14
N GLY A 33 -14.47 -13.28 5.33
CA GLY A 33 -13.90 -13.65 6.62
C GLY A 33 -12.55 -12.99 6.94
N VAL A 34 -12.15 -11.94 6.20
CA VAL A 34 -10.90 -11.22 6.42
C VAL A 34 -11.17 -9.90 7.14
N LEU A 35 -10.48 -9.65 8.25
CA LEU A 35 -10.58 -8.38 8.95
C LEU A 35 -9.97 -7.25 8.09
N PRO A 36 -10.71 -6.14 7.84
CA PRO A 36 -10.24 -5.05 7.00
C PRO A 36 -9.12 -4.30 7.72
N ARG A 37 -7.89 -4.50 7.26
CA ARG A 37 -6.68 -3.81 7.75
C ARG A 37 -5.73 -3.58 6.59
N ASP A 38 -5.13 -2.39 6.52
CA ASP A 38 -4.19 -2.03 5.45
C ASP A 38 -3.00 -3.00 5.35
N ARG A 39 -2.56 -3.54 6.49
CA ARG A 39 -1.54 -4.59 6.60
C ARG A 39 -1.91 -5.91 5.89
N LYS A 40 -3.15 -6.09 5.44
CA LYS A 40 -3.64 -7.27 4.73
C LYS A 40 -3.82 -7.04 3.23
N LEU A 41 -3.64 -5.81 2.74
CA LEU A 41 -3.84 -5.48 1.33
C LEU A 41 -2.88 -6.21 0.40
N PHE A 42 -1.69 -6.60 0.87
CA PHE A 42 -0.74 -7.38 0.08
C PHE A 42 -1.33 -8.71 -0.44
N HIS A 43 -2.33 -9.29 0.24
CA HIS A 43 -3.05 -10.47 -0.23
C HIS A 43 -3.87 -10.20 -1.51
N LEU A 44 -4.27 -8.94 -1.75
CA LEU A 44 -5.02 -8.55 -2.95
C LEU A 44 -4.12 -8.25 -4.15
N ALA A 45 -2.83 -7.96 -3.93
CA ALA A 45 -1.87 -7.65 -4.99
C ALA A 45 -1.90 -8.62 -6.19
N PRO A 46 -1.87 -9.97 -6.02
CA PRO A 46 -1.98 -10.90 -7.14
C PRO A 46 -3.29 -10.78 -7.93
N HIS A 47 -4.41 -10.50 -7.25
CA HIS A 47 -5.71 -10.33 -7.92
C HIS A 47 -5.75 -9.03 -8.72
N VAL A 48 -5.19 -7.95 -8.18
CA VAL A 48 -5.08 -6.67 -8.90
C VAL A 48 -4.15 -6.82 -10.12
N ALA A 49 -3.06 -7.56 -10.00
CA ALA A 49 -2.17 -7.85 -11.13
C ALA A 49 -2.90 -8.58 -12.29
N ILE A 50 -3.67 -9.62 -11.98
CA ILE A 50 -4.51 -10.33 -12.97
C ILE A 50 -5.52 -9.38 -13.61
N LYS A 51 -6.22 -8.56 -12.80
CA LYS A 51 -7.20 -7.58 -13.24
C LYS A 51 -6.59 -6.53 -14.19
N PHE A 52 -5.48 -5.91 -13.81
CA PHE A 52 -4.84 -4.84 -14.59
C PHE A 52 -4.34 -5.35 -15.95
N ARG A 53 -3.83 -6.58 -15.97
CA ARG A 53 -3.36 -7.25 -17.19
C ARG A 53 -4.47 -7.93 -17.98
N ALA A 54 -5.72 -7.90 -17.51
CA ALA A 54 -6.86 -8.58 -18.12
C ALA A 54 -6.56 -10.07 -18.44
N LEU A 55 -5.87 -10.74 -17.51
CA LEU A 55 -5.47 -12.14 -17.67
C LEU A 55 -6.59 -13.10 -17.26
N PRO A 56 -6.64 -14.31 -17.82
CA PRO A 56 -7.63 -15.31 -17.45
C PRO A 56 -7.39 -15.83 -16.02
N GLU A 57 -8.47 -16.27 -15.39
CA GLU A 57 -8.48 -16.76 -14.01
C GLU A 57 -7.56 -17.97 -13.78
N SER A 58 -7.28 -18.75 -14.82
CA SER A 58 -6.31 -19.86 -14.78
C SER A 58 -4.89 -19.42 -14.42
N ARG A 59 -4.54 -18.15 -14.63
CA ARG A 59 -3.23 -17.56 -14.27
C ARG A 59 -3.15 -17.15 -12.81
N ARG A 60 -4.29 -17.05 -12.11
CA ARG A 60 -4.36 -16.53 -10.72
C ARG A 60 -3.48 -17.32 -9.76
N GLN A 61 -3.50 -18.65 -9.86
CA GLN A 61 -2.75 -19.50 -8.94
C GLN A 61 -1.26 -19.20 -8.98
N ALA A 62 -0.66 -19.10 -10.17
CA ALA A 62 0.75 -18.77 -10.33
C ALA A 62 1.10 -17.38 -9.76
N ALA A 63 0.22 -16.39 -9.97
CA ALA A 63 0.41 -15.04 -9.41
C ALA A 63 0.37 -15.03 -7.88
N VAL A 64 -0.55 -15.78 -7.28
CA VAL A 64 -0.72 -15.91 -5.81
C VAL A 64 0.47 -16.65 -5.20
N GLU A 65 0.87 -17.78 -5.78
CA GLU A 65 2.00 -18.58 -5.29
C GLU A 65 3.28 -17.76 -5.29
N ALA A 66 3.58 -17.06 -6.39
CA ALA A 66 4.76 -16.20 -6.47
C ALA A 66 4.73 -15.11 -5.39
N ALA A 67 3.61 -14.40 -5.24
CA ALA A 67 3.47 -13.36 -4.22
C ALA A 67 3.65 -13.89 -2.78
N LEU A 68 3.00 -15.01 -2.44
CA LEU A 68 3.07 -15.58 -1.10
C LEU A 68 4.45 -16.15 -0.77
N CYS A 69 5.08 -16.87 -1.71
CA CYS A 69 6.44 -17.38 -1.55
C CYS A 69 7.43 -16.24 -1.32
N THR A 70 7.37 -15.17 -2.12
CA THR A 70 8.21 -13.97 -1.94
C THR A 70 7.92 -13.29 -0.60
N TYR A 71 6.66 -13.13 -0.22
CA TYR A 71 6.29 -12.50 1.04
C TYR A 71 6.84 -13.27 2.25
N VAL A 72 6.70 -14.60 2.27
CA VAL A 72 7.27 -15.46 3.32
C VAL A 72 8.80 -15.37 3.33
N ALA A 73 9.44 -15.45 2.15
CA ALA A 73 10.90 -15.33 2.03
C ALA A 73 11.45 -13.94 2.39
N SER A 74 10.59 -12.93 2.52
CA SER A 74 10.94 -11.56 2.95
C SER A 74 10.90 -11.36 4.47
N GLU A 75 10.54 -12.40 5.23
CA GLU A 75 10.54 -12.35 6.69
C GLU A 75 11.93 -12.00 7.26
N GLY A 76 11.96 -11.12 8.27
CA GLY A 76 13.19 -10.62 8.87
C GLY A 76 13.93 -9.54 8.06
N LYS A 77 13.46 -9.17 6.87
CA LYS A 77 14.11 -8.16 5.99
C LYS A 77 13.54 -6.74 6.10
N GLY A 78 12.64 -6.47 7.04
CA GLY A 78 12.00 -5.15 7.23
C GLY A 78 10.98 -4.74 6.15
N LEU A 79 10.94 -5.43 5.01
CA LEU A 79 10.03 -5.14 3.88
C LEU A 79 8.53 -5.30 4.21
N ARG A 80 8.21 -5.95 5.33
CA ARG A 80 6.84 -6.22 5.80
C ARG A 80 6.32 -5.17 6.78
N ASP A 81 7.16 -4.24 7.23
CA ASP A 81 6.81 -3.27 8.27
C ASP A 81 5.90 -2.17 7.73
N ASP A 82 6.11 -1.77 6.47
CA ASP A 82 5.23 -0.87 5.72
C ASP A 82 4.27 -1.68 4.82
N PRO A 83 2.94 -1.58 5.03
CA PRO A 83 1.94 -2.23 4.18
C PRO A 83 2.06 -1.93 2.68
N ARG A 84 2.54 -0.73 2.32
CA ARG A 84 2.72 -0.30 0.93
C ARG A 84 3.89 -1.03 0.29
N VAL A 85 4.99 -1.17 1.03
CA VAL A 85 6.18 -1.92 0.58
C VAL A 85 5.84 -3.40 0.46
N ALA A 86 5.13 -3.97 1.45
CA ALA A 86 4.65 -5.35 1.38
C ALA A 86 3.73 -5.59 0.17
N PHE A 87 2.84 -4.65 -0.13
CA PHE A 87 1.98 -4.71 -1.31
C PHE A 87 2.78 -4.64 -2.60
N ALA A 88 3.69 -3.67 -2.73
CA ALA A 88 4.54 -3.50 -3.90
C ALA A 88 5.36 -4.76 -4.20
N LEU A 89 5.96 -5.33 -3.16
CA LEU A 89 6.72 -6.59 -3.26
C LEU A 89 5.84 -7.72 -3.80
N CYS A 90 4.64 -7.91 -3.23
CA CYS A 90 3.72 -8.96 -3.69
C CYS A 90 3.22 -8.70 -5.12
N TYR A 91 2.96 -7.45 -5.48
CA TYR A 91 2.49 -7.06 -6.81
C TYR A 91 3.55 -7.34 -7.88
N LEU A 92 4.81 -6.97 -7.61
CA LEU A 92 5.94 -7.27 -8.50
C LEU A 92 6.22 -8.77 -8.57
N ALA A 93 6.18 -9.48 -7.43
CA ALA A 93 6.35 -10.92 -7.39
C ALA A 93 5.27 -11.65 -8.22
N SER A 94 4.02 -11.19 -8.18
CA SER A 94 2.97 -11.71 -9.06
C SER A 94 3.30 -11.51 -10.54
N HIS A 95 3.77 -10.32 -10.93
CA HIS A 95 4.18 -10.07 -12.32
C HIS A 95 5.37 -10.94 -12.74
N PHE A 96 6.32 -11.16 -11.83
CA PHE A 96 7.46 -12.02 -12.07
C PHE A 96 7.03 -13.48 -12.26
N GLY A 97 6.19 -14.00 -11.37
CA GLY A 97 5.61 -15.35 -11.49
C GLY A 97 4.74 -15.56 -12.73
N LEU A 98 4.20 -14.48 -13.30
CA LEU A 98 3.47 -14.48 -14.57
C LEU A 98 4.37 -14.35 -15.80
N ASN A 99 5.69 -14.25 -15.62
CA ASN A 99 6.69 -13.98 -16.66
C ASN A 99 6.43 -12.67 -17.44
N LEU A 100 5.91 -11.64 -16.75
CA LEU A 100 5.64 -10.32 -17.33
C LEU A 100 6.74 -9.30 -17.05
N VAL A 101 7.59 -9.58 -16.06
CA VAL A 101 8.68 -8.70 -15.64
C VAL A 101 9.90 -9.55 -15.27
N SER A 102 11.09 -9.01 -15.50
CA SER A 102 12.36 -9.66 -15.16
C SER A 102 12.75 -9.38 -13.71
N GLN A 103 13.64 -10.21 -13.15
CA GLN A 103 14.20 -9.97 -11.81
C GLN A 103 14.89 -8.61 -11.71
N ASN A 104 15.67 -8.22 -12.73
CA ASN A 104 16.37 -6.94 -12.75
C ASN A 104 15.41 -5.76 -12.59
N THR A 105 14.26 -5.81 -13.28
CA THR A 105 13.24 -4.76 -13.16
C THR A 105 12.57 -4.78 -11.78
N VAL A 106 12.35 -5.95 -11.18
CA VAL A 106 11.83 -6.04 -9.80
C VAL A 106 12.79 -5.36 -8.82
N ASP A 107 14.08 -5.66 -8.92
CA ASP A 107 15.10 -5.09 -8.05
C ASP A 107 15.20 -3.56 -8.23
N GLU A 108 15.24 -3.09 -9.48
CA GLU A 108 15.28 -1.65 -9.80
C GLU A 108 14.08 -0.89 -9.22
N VAL A 109 12.87 -1.45 -9.35
CA VAL A 109 11.65 -0.83 -8.80
C VAL A 109 11.67 -0.83 -7.27
N MET A 110 12.09 -1.93 -6.65
CA MET A 110 12.14 -2.03 -5.18
C MET A 110 13.19 -1.08 -4.59
N ASP A 111 14.33 -0.92 -5.26
CA ASP A 111 15.35 0.07 -4.90
C ASP A 111 14.79 1.50 -5.00
N GLN A 112 14.03 1.79 -6.06
CA GLN A 112 13.38 3.09 -6.21
C GLN A 112 12.32 3.34 -5.12
N ILE A 113 11.55 2.33 -4.72
CA ILE A 113 10.57 2.43 -3.63
C ILE A 113 11.27 2.66 -2.29
N ALA A 114 12.37 1.95 -2.03
CA ALA A 114 13.17 2.11 -0.81
C ALA A 114 13.82 3.50 -0.73
N ALA A 115 14.40 3.99 -1.84
CA ALA A 115 14.98 5.33 -1.94
C ALA A 115 13.92 6.45 -1.90
N GLY A 116 12.71 6.16 -2.40
CA GLY A 116 11.62 7.11 -2.57
C GLY A 116 10.70 7.29 -1.36
N GLY A 117 10.91 6.53 -0.27
CA GLY A 117 10.19 6.57 1.01
C GLY A 117 8.98 7.49 1.03
N VAL A 118 7.81 6.93 0.71
CA VAL A 118 6.54 7.62 0.37
C VAL A 118 6.48 9.04 0.92
N LYS A 119 6.74 10.04 0.07
CA LYS A 119 6.34 11.43 0.35
C LYS A 119 4.82 11.46 0.41
N ALA A 120 4.27 11.19 1.59
CA ALA A 120 2.94 11.62 1.94
C ALA A 120 2.89 13.12 1.62
N THR A 121 2.07 13.49 0.64
CA THR A 121 1.79 14.87 0.29
C THR A 121 1.14 15.53 1.50
N SER A 122 1.98 16.03 2.40
CA SER A 122 1.62 16.96 3.48
C SER A 122 1.20 18.27 2.82
N SER A 123 -0.03 18.32 2.33
CA SER A 123 -0.71 19.55 1.95
C SER A 123 -1.82 19.83 2.96
N ARG A 124 -1.45 20.42 4.11
CA ARG A 124 -2.01 21.72 4.53
C ARG A 124 -1.29 22.26 5.76
N LYS A 125 -0.44 23.25 5.49
CA LYS A 125 -0.25 24.41 6.36
C LYS A 125 -1.64 24.94 6.74
N ARG A 126 -2.03 24.85 8.01
CA ARG A 126 -2.99 25.79 8.60
C ARG A 126 -2.40 26.25 9.92
N GLY A 127 -2.17 27.56 9.97
CA GLY A 127 -1.27 28.21 10.91
C GLY A 127 -1.72 28.06 12.36
N SER A 128 -0.70 27.89 13.20
CA SER A 128 -0.72 28.33 14.58
C SER A 128 -1.06 29.82 14.63
N ARG A 129 -2.16 30.16 15.30
CA ARG A 129 -2.33 31.45 15.98
C ARG A 129 -2.80 31.16 17.40
N SER A 130 -1.81 31.11 18.29
CA SER A 130 -1.77 31.77 19.59
C SER A 130 -3.09 32.37 20.11
N GLY A 131 -3.54 31.82 21.24
CA GLY A 131 -3.79 32.60 22.45
C GLY A 131 -5.11 33.37 22.54
N LEU A 132 -6.03 32.88 23.39
CA LEU A 132 -6.82 33.73 24.29
C LEU A 132 -7.21 32.93 25.54
N ARG A 133 -6.59 33.35 26.65
CA ARG A 133 -6.82 32.91 28.03
C ARG A 133 -8.30 33.10 28.41
N ARG A 134 -8.90 32.11 29.08
CA ARG A 134 -10.09 32.32 29.93
C ARG A 134 -9.62 32.50 31.38
N PRO A 135 -10.05 33.54 32.10
CA PRO A 135 -9.70 33.71 33.51
C PRO A 135 -10.59 32.83 34.40
N ALA A 136 -10.03 32.42 35.54
CA ALA A 136 -10.68 31.66 36.60
C ALA A 136 -11.83 32.44 37.27
N PRO A 137 -12.90 31.77 37.77
CA PRO A 137 -13.93 32.45 38.52
C PRO A 137 -13.45 32.80 39.94
N ALA A 138 -13.61 34.07 40.29
CA ALA A 138 -13.33 34.62 41.61
C ALA A 138 -14.38 34.17 42.64
N ASN A 139 -13.88 33.76 43.79
CA ASN A 139 -14.62 33.49 45.01
C ASN A 139 -15.16 34.81 45.59
N THR A 140 -16.47 34.93 45.77
CA THR A 140 -17.07 36.01 46.55
C THR A 140 -18.06 35.44 47.56
N ASN A 141 -17.57 35.24 48.78
CA ASN A 141 -18.37 35.29 50.00
C ASN A 141 -18.93 36.70 50.20
N ARG A 142 -20.24 36.84 50.41
CA ARG A 142 -20.83 37.75 51.44
C ARG A 142 -22.35 37.59 51.56
N ARG A 143 -22.75 37.07 52.72
CA ARG A 143 -23.77 37.59 53.67
C ARG A 143 -25.07 38.18 53.09
N ARG A 144 -26.20 37.53 53.38
CA ARG A 144 -27.14 37.92 54.44
C ARG A 144 -28.06 36.76 54.79
#